data_AF-A0A7S0PLC2-F1
#
_entry.id   AF-A0A7S0PLC2-F1
#
_cell.length_a   1.000
_cell.length_b   1.000
_cell.length_c   1.000
_cell.angle_alpha   90.00
_cell.angle_beta   90.00
_cell.angle_gamma   90.00
#
_symmetry.space_group_name_H-M   'P 1'
#
loop_
_entity.id
_entity.type
_entity.pdbx_description
1 polymer ?
#
loop_
_entity_poly.entity_id
_entity_poly.type
_entity_poly.pdbx_seq_one_letter_code
_entity_poly.pdbx_strand_id
1 'polypeptide(L)'
;RLHASGIHVTGRIVINLWRTLRGELKLQSYTLESCAHAVLRRRLPCFPAKTLARWARGGDSAIGPGVGIAHQRWRAIRHATSRSNITARMMEQLDLVARTAEQARIFGIDFFSVLSRGSQYRVESMLLRLAHTQNYVMISPNKEQVARQPAMECLPLVMEPESKMYDDPVAVLDFQSLYPSMVIAYNLCYSTCMGRVPRDVDGGDGGSIVARQTPGLGGGPPAKLGVAELALPRGLLPSLINGDGSEAAPGVTCAPNGVMFAPHSARPGVLPRLLKEILDTRVMVKQALKRT
;
A
#
# COMPACT_ATOMS: atom_id res chain seq x y z
N ARG A 1 -15.27 -4.56 11.11
CA ARG A 1 -14.64 -5.71 11.81
C ARG A 1 -13.23 -5.29 12.19
N LEU A 2 -12.89 -5.21 13.48
CA LEU A 2 -11.61 -4.68 13.95
C LEU A 2 -10.48 -5.68 13.62
N HIS A 3 -9.66 -5.34 12.63
CA HIS A 3 -8.44 -6.09 12.28
C HIS A 3 -7.36 -5.97 13.36
N ALA A 4 -7.52 -5.08 14.35
CA ALA A 4 -6.59 -4.83 15.46
C ALA A 4 -7.17 -5.26 16.82
N SER A 5 -6.43 -5.08 17.94
CA SER A 5 -6.92 -5.37 19.30
C SER A 5 -8.24 -4.65 19.60
N GLY A 6 -9.20 -5.33 20.24
CA GLY A 6 -10.46 -4.71 20.69
C GLY A 6 -10.32 -3.95 22.01
N ILE A 7 -9.15 -4.05 22.66
CA ILE A 7 -8.85 -3.37 23.92
C ILE A 7 -8.15 -2.05 23.60
N HIS A 8 -8.73 -0.95 24.06
CA HIS A 8 -8.16 0.39 23.95
C HIS A 8 -7.79 0.92 25.33
N VAL A 9 -6.57 1.46 25.45
CA VAL A 9 -6.06 2.07 26.68
C VAL A 9 -5.43 3.40 26.30
N THR A 10 -5.97 4.50 26.82
CA THR A 10 -5.48 5.85 26.52
C THR A 10 -3.99 5.97 26.86
N GLY A 11 -3.19 6.49 25.92
CA GLY A 11 -1.75 6.66 26.07
C GLY A 11 -0.92 5.37 25.94
N ARG A 12 -1.54 4.20 25.70
CA ARG A 12 -0.82 2.92 25.53
C ARG A 12 -1.22 2.21 24.24
N ILE A 13 -0.25 1.61 23.58
CA ILE A 13 -0.47 0.83 22.36
C ILE A 13 -0.65 -0.64 22.72
N VAL A 14 -1.81 -1.21 22.40
CA VAL A 14 -2.11 -2.63 22.66
C VAL A 14 -1.94 -3.44 21.38
N ILE A 15 -0.88 -4.23 21.31
CA ILE A 15 -0.58 -5.09 20.17
C ILE A 15 -1.08 -6.50 20.44
N ASN A 16 -1.96 -6.99 19.56
CA ASN A 16 -2.39 -8.38 19.58
C ASN A 16 -1.52 -9.22 18.63
N LEU A 17 -0.46 -9.83 19.18
CA LEU A 17 0.59 -10.44 18.38
C LEU A 17 0.09 -11.49 17.38
N TRP A 18 -0.86 -12.36 17.74
CA TRP A 18 -1.30 -13.41 16.81
C TRP A 18 -1.96 -12.84 15.55
N ARG A 19 -2.64 -11.69 15.65
CA ARG A 19 -3.23 -11.01 14.48
C ARG A 19 -2.16 -10.41 13.60
N THR A 20 -1.14 -9.81 14.22
CA THR A 20 0.02 -9.30 13.51
C THR A 20 0.76 -10.42 12.78
N LEU A 21 1.00 -11.55 13.45
CA LEU A 21 1.63 -12.73 12.86
C LEU A 21 0.82 -13.32 11.70
N ARG A 22 -0.51 -13.19 11.71
CA ARG A 22 -1.36 -13.62 10.60
C ARG A 22 -1.18 -12.75 9.34
N GLY A 23 -0.81 -11.49 9.51
CA GLY A 23 -0.47 -10.61 8.39
C GLY A 23 0.95 -10.85 7.87
N GLU A 24 1.88 -11.19 8.76
CA GLU A 24 3.32 -11.34 8.46
C GLU A 24 3.68 -12.74 7.95
N LEU A 25 3.03 -13.79 8.46
CA LEU A 25 3.35 -15.19 8.18
C LEU A 25 2.22 -15.85 7.39
N LYS A 26 2.58 -16.78 6.50
CA LYS A 26 1.63 -17.63 5.77
C LYS A 26 1.68 -19.06 6.33
N LEU A 27 1.04 -19.26 7.48
CA LEU A 27 0.98 -20.56 8.16
C LEU A 27 -0.40 -21.21 8.03
N GLN A 28 -0.44 -22.54 8.12
CA GLN A 28 -1.69 -23.33 8.20
C GLN A 28 -2.38 -23.15 9.56
N SER A 29 -1.59 -23.04 10.63
CA SER A 29 -2.07 -22.83 12.00
C SER A 29 -1.30 -21.69 12.66
N TYR A 30 -2.01 -20.84 13.41
CA TYR A 30 -1.46 -19.68 14.13
C TYR A 30 -1.47 -19.87 15.65
N THR A 31 -1.39 -21.12 16.12
CA THR A 31 -1.14 -21.39 17.54
C THR A 31 0.24 -20.85 17.94
N LEU A 32 0.44 -20.56 19.23
CA LEU A 32 1.73 -20.06 19.72
C LEU A 32 2.87 -20.99 19.35
N GLU A 33 2.64 -22.29 19.45
CA GLU A 33 3.60 -23.35 19.16
C GLU A 33 4.01 -23.35 17.67
N SER A 34 3.03 -23.19 16.77
CA SER A 34 3.27 -23.13 15.32
C SER A 34 4.04 -21.88 14.94
N CYS A 35 3.61 -20.72 15.48
CA CYS A 35 4.29 -19.44 15.27
C CYS A 35 5.72 -19.44 15.83
N ALA A 36 5.92 -19.97 17.04
CA ALA A 36 7.24 -20.06 17.66
C ALA A 36 8.18 -20.99 16.88
N HIS A 37 7.66 -22.07 16.30
CA HIS A 37 8.45 -22.92 15.43
C HIS A 37 8.83 -22.22 14.11
N ALA A 38 7.89 -21.48 13.52
CA ALA A 38 8.15 -20.74 12.28
C ALA A 38 9.16 -19.59 12.47
N VAL A 39 9.03 -18.80 13.54
CA VAL A 39 9.82 -17.59 13.77
C VAL A 39 11.13 -17.90 14.49
N LEU A 40 11.09 -18.67 15.57
CA LEU A 40 12.24 -18.92 16.45
C LEU A 40 12.91 -20.28 16.20
N ARG A 41 12.37 -21.11 15.30
CA ARG A 41 12.83 -22.50 15.06
C ARG A 41 12.81 -23.38 16.33
N ARG A 42 11.93 -23.07 17.29
CA ARG A 42 11.82 -23.80 18.57
C ARG A 42 10.50 -24.57 18.65
N ARG A 43 10.56 -25.83 19.10
CA ARG A 43 9.37 -26.62 19.45
C ARG A 43 9.01 -26.39 20.91
N LEU A 44 7.73 -26.14 21.17
CA LEU A 44 7.22 -25.89 22.51
C LEU A 44 6.30 -27.03 22.96
N PRO A 45 6.40 -27.48 24.22
CA PRO A 45 5.45 -28.42 24.77
C PRO A 45 4.08 -27.74 24.98
N CYS A 46 3.01 -28.43 24.57
CA CYS A 46 1.64 -28.02 24.86
C CYS A 46 1.09 -28.89 25.99
N PHE A 47 0.60 -28.26 27.07
CA PHE A 47 0.04 -28.96 28.23
C PHE A 47 -1.47 -28.70 28.31
N PRO A 48 -2.29 -29.72 28.59
CA PRO A 48 -3.72 -29.54 28.81
C PRO A 48 -4.00 -28.63 30.01
N ALA A 49 -5.08 -27.82 29.94
CA ALA A 49 -5.46 -26.90 31.01
C ALA A 49 -5.64 -27.57 32.38
N LYS A 50 -6.14 -28.82 32.42
CA LYS A 50 -6.28 -29.63 33.65
C LYS A 50 -4.93 -29.84 34.36
N THR A 51 -3.87 -30.08 33.60
CA THR A 51 -2.51 -30.28 34.12
C THR A 51 -1.92 -28.98 34.66
N LEU A 52 -2.10 -27.88 33.92
CA LEU A 52 -1.66 -26.55 34.36
C LEU A 52 -2.36 -26.12 35.66
N ALA A 53 -3.68 -26.33 35.76
CA ALA A 53 -4.45 -26.02 36.97
C ALA A 53 -4.00 -26.85 38.19
N ARG A 54 -3.64 -28.12 37.96
CA ARG A 54 -3.08 -28.99 39.00
C ARG A 54 -1.73 -28.49 39.49
N TRP A 55 -0.83 -28.14 38.59
CA TRP A 55 0.47 -27.54 38.93
C TRP A 55 0.29 -26.24 39.71
N ALA A 56 -0.64 -25.37 39.29
CA ALA A 56 -0.90 -24.10 39.95
C ALA A 56 -1.39 -24.27 41.40
N ARG A 57 -2.17 -25.32 41.70
CA ARG A 57 -2.62 -25.63 43.08
C ARG A 57 -1.51 -26.21 43.97
N GLY A 58 -0.44 -26.73 43.37
CA GLY A 58 0.71 -27.30 44.09
C GLY A 58 0.87 -28.81 43.92
N GLY A 59 0.09 -29.46 43.06
CA GLY A 59 0.04 -30.91 42.90
C GLY A 59 -1.26 -31.51 43.44
N ASP A 60 -1.38 -32.84 43.39
CA ASP A 60 -2.48 -33.54 44.04
C ASP A 60 -2.12 -33.78 45.51
N SER A 61 -2.99 -33.38 46.44
CA SER A 61 -2.85 -33.68 47.87
C SER A 61 -2.97 -35.18 48.20
N ALA A 62 -3.29 -36.00 47.19
CA ALA A 62 -3.62 -37.42 47.32
C ALA A 62 -2.43 -38.38 47.12
N ILE A 63 -1.21 -37.88 46.91
CA ILE A 63 -0.02 -38.74 46.77
C ILE A 63 0.60 -38.99 48.15
N GLY A 64 -0.09 -39.80 48.96
CA GLY A 64 0.42 -40.57 50.11
C GLY A 64 1.22 -39.86 51.23
N PRO A 65 1.18 -40.38 52.47
CA PRO A 65 2.05 -39.88 53.54
C PRO A 65 3.49 -40.32 53.25
N GLY A 66 4.33 -39.42 52.75
CA GLY A 66 5.78 -39.67 52.61
C GLY A 66 6.44 -39.11 51.36
N VAL A 67 5.68 -38.70 50.34
CA VAL A 67 6.23 -37.88 49.25
C VAL A 67 6.03 -36.44 49.66
N GLY A 68 7.09 -35.81 50.20
CA GLY A 68 7.06 -34.41 50.60
C GLY A 68 6.38 -33.57 49.53
N ILE A 69 5.49 -32.67 49.97
CA ILE A 69 4.66 -31.79 49.12
C ILE A 69 5.57 -31.08 48.13
N ALA A 70 5.82 -31.71 46.98
CA ALA A 70 6.71 -31.18 45.98
C ALA A 70 5.91 -30.09 45.28
N HIS A 71 5.97 -28.88 45.82
CA HIS A 71 5.25 -27.70 45.35
C HIS A 71 5.40 -27.56 43.84
N GLN A 72 4.43 -28.03 43.05
CA GLN A 72 4.54 -28.05 41.60
C GLN A 72 4.24 -26.69 40.97
N ARG A 73 3.98 -25.65 41.78
CA ARG A 73 3.56 -24.33 41.28
C ARG A 73 4.67 -23.69 40.45
N TRP A 74 5.94 -23.98 40.75
CA TRP A 74 7.05 -23.51 39.93
C TRP A 74 6.92 -23.93 38.45
N ARG A 75 6.32 -25.09 38.16
CA ARG A 75 6.08 -25.56 36.77
C ARG A 75 5.06 -24.68 36.06
N ALA A 76 3.97 -24.32 36.75
CA ALA A 76 2.95 -23.43 36.22
C ALA A 76 3.50 -22.01 35.98
N ILE A 77 4.26 -21.47 36.94
CA ILE A 77 4.93 -20.17 36.82
C ILE A 77 5.92 -20.20 35.64
N ARG A 78 6.81 -21.20 35.60
CA ARG A 78 7.77 -21.35 34.49
C ARG A 78 7.07 -21.49 33.14
N HIS A 79 5.95 -22.19 33.05
CA HIS A 79 5.17 -22.30 31.82
C HIS A 79 4.63 -20.93 31.37
N ALA A 80 3.98 -20.18 32.28
CA ALA A 80 3.46 -18.85 31.98
C ALA A 80 4.57 -17.87 31.57
N THR A 81 5.65 -17.80 32.36
CA THR A 81 6.81 -16.94 32.06
C THR A 81 7.46 -17.31 30.73
N SER A 82 7.60 -18.61 30.44
CA SER A 82 8.15 -19.09 29.16
C SER A 82 7.30 -18.61 27.98
N ARG A 83 5.97 -18.72 28.03
CA ARG A 83 5.07 -18.24 26.96
C ARG A 83 5.18 -16.74 26.75
N SER A 84 5.24 -15.95 27.82
CA SER A 84 5.43 -14.49 27.73
C SER A 84 6.78 -14.13 27.11
N ASN A 85 7.87 -14.80 27.53
CA ASN A 85 9.22 -14.56 27.00
C ASN A 85 9.29 -14.93 25.50
N ILE A 86 8.71 -16.05 25.10
CA ILE A 86 8.65 -16.45 23.69
C ILE A 86 7.87 -15.43 22.84
N THR A 87 6.77 -14.90 23.38
CA THR A 87 5.97 -13.86 22.72
C THR A 87 6.82 -12.60 22.47
N ALA A 88 7.56 -12.14 23.48
CA ALA A 88 8.47 -11.00 23.34
C ALA A 88 9.60 -11.29 22.34
N ARG A 89 10.25 -12.45 22.44
CA ARG A 89 11.32 -12.86 21.51
C ARG A 89 10.85 -12.96 20.06
N MET A 90 9.61 -13.41 19.82
CA MET A 90 9.06 -13.40 18.46
C MET A 90 8.89 -11.98 17.93
N MET A 91 8.49 -11.03 18.77
CA MET A 91 8.37 -9.62 18.37
C MET A 91 9.74 -9.01 18.06
N GLU A 92 10.76 -9.33 18.84
CA GLU A 92 12.15 -8.92 18.62
C GLU A 92 12.75 -9.54 17.35
N GLN A 93 12.58 -10.86 17.16
CA GLN A 93 13.10 -11.56 15.98
C GLN A 93 12.46 -11.06 14.68
N LEU A 94 11.20 -10.65 14.74
CA LEU A 94 10.49 -10.03 13.62
C LEU A 94 10.72 -8.52 13.54
N ASP A 95 11.54 -7.93 14.41
CA ASP A 95 11.76 -6.48 14.51
C ASP A 95 10.47 -5.66 14.39
N LEU A 96 9.41 -6.10 15.07
CA LEU A 96 8.07 -5.59 14.81
C LEU A 96 7.98 -4.10 15.18
N VAL A 97 8.52 -3.74 16.33
CA VAL A 97 8.38 -2.38 16.89
C VAL A 97 9.21 -1.39 16.09
N ALA A 98 10.50 -1.67 15.84
CA ALA A 98 11.36 -0.71 15.14
C ALA A 98 10.91 -0.55 13.68
N ARG A 99 10.62 -1.65 12.97
CA ARG A 99 10.05 -1.58 11.61
C ARG A 99 8.77 -0.75 11.55
N THR A 100 7.84 -0.96 12.48
CA THR A 100 6.57 -0.22 12.51
C THR A 100 6.80 1.26 12.81
N ALA A 101 7.74 1.58 13.70
CA ALA A 101 8.12 2.96 14.01
C ALA A 101 8.75 3.68 12.81
N GLU A 102 9.64 3.01 12.05
CA GLU A 102 10.18 3.61 10.82
C GLU A 102 9.12 3.81 9.74
N GLN A 103 8.21 2.85 9.58
CA GLN A 103 7.06 3.02 8.67
C GLN A 103 6.19 4.21 9.08
N ALA A 104 5.94 4.39 10.38
CA ALA A 104 5.17 5.51 10.89
C ALA A 104 5.82 6.86 10.54
N ARG A 105 7.16 6.97 10.68
CA ARG A 105 7.93 8.17 10.32
C ARG A 105 7.90 8.45 8.82
N ILE A 106 8.09 7.41 7.99
CA ILE A 106 8.07 7.54 6.52
C ILE A 106 6.68 8.00 6.04
N PHE A 107 5.63 7.30 6.46
CA PHE A 107 4.26 7.63 6.05
C PHE A 107 3.74 8.92 6.69
N GLY A 108 4.31 9.34 7.82
CA GLY A 108 3.83 10.49 8.59
C GLY A 108 2.47 10.22 9.23
N ILE A 109 2.31 9.04 9.83
CA ILE A 109 1.09 8.62 10.52
C ILE A 109 1.44 8.06 11.90
N ASP A 110 0.44 7.90 12.77
CA ASP A 110 0.66 7.31 14.09
C ASP A 110 1.06 5.82 13.99
N PHE A 111 1.82 5.36 14.98
CA PHE A 111 2.34 3.99 15.05
C PHE A 111 1.25 2.93 14.91
N PHE A 112 0.12 3.12 15.58
CA PHE A 112 -0.95 2.11 15.59
C PHE A 112 -1.72 2.10 14.26
N SER A 113 -1.84 3.23 13.58
CA SER A 113 -2.41 3.32 12.24
C SER A 113 -1.60 2.56 11.20
N VAL A 114 -0.28 2.42 11.36
CA VAL A 114 0.51 1.54 10.49
C VAL A 114 -0.02 0.10 10.54
N LEU A 115 -0.37 -0.39 11.73
CA LEU A 115 -0.84 -1.77 11.94
C LEU A 115 -2.34 -1.95 11.65
N SER A 116 -3.15 -0.90 11.88
CA SER A 116 -4.61 -1.02 11.89
C SER A 116 -5.30 -0.43 10.65
N ARG A 117 -4.69 0.56 9.99
CA ARG A 117 -5.27 1.25 8.82
C ARG A 117 -4.74 0.66 7.51
N GLY A 118 -5.57 0.77 6.47
CA GLY A 118 -5.26 0.24 5.14
C GLY A 118 -4.25 1.08 4.37
N SER A 119 -3.89 0.59 3.18
CA SER A 119 -2.94 1.23 2.26
C SER A 119 -3.36 2.64 1.83
N GLN A 120 -4.66 2.86 1.59
CA GLN A 120 -5.19 4.16 1.20
C GLN A 120 -4.82 5.27 2.19
N TYR A 121 -4.93 5.01 3.50
CA TYR A 121 -4.58 5.98 4.54
C TYR A 121 -3.10 6.38 4.49
N ARG A 122 -2.22 5.45 4.12
CA ARG A 122 -0.77 5.69 3.98
C ARG A 122 -0.49 6.57 2.76
N VAL A 123 -1.12 6.26 1.63
CA VAL A 123 -0.97 7.03 0.38
C VAL A 123 -1.52 8.43 0.56
N GLU A 124 -2.71 8.57 1.15
CA GLU A 124 -3.33 9.87 1.42
C GLU A 124 -2.45 10.75 2.31
N SER A 125 -1.88 10.21 3.40
CA SER A 125 -1.01 10.99 4.28
C SER A 125 0.23 11.55 3.55
N MET A 126 0.88 10.74 2.71
CA MET A 126 2.04 11.20 1.94
C MET A 126 1.63 12.20 0.84
N LEU A 127 0.56 11.90 0.10
CA LEU A 127 0.10 12.72 -1.00
C LEU A 127 -0.43 14.08 -0.52
N LEU A 128 -1.20 14.13 0.56
CA LEU A 128 -1.70 15.37 1.16
C LEU A 128 -0.56 16.30 1.59
N ARG A 129 0.46 15.76 2.26
CA ARG A 129 1.62 16.55 2.68
C ARG A 129 2.32 17.16 1.47
N LEU A 130 2.59 16.37 0.43
CA LEU A 130 3.26 16.86 -0.77
C LEU A 130 2.39 17.87 -1.54
N ALA A 131 1.10 17.59 -1.70
CA ALA A 131 0.14 18.49 -2.34
C ALA A 131 0.06 19.84 -1.61
N HIS A 132 0.04 19.84 -0.27
CA HIS A 132 0.03 21.05 0.54
C HIS A 132 1.27 21.92 0.32
N THR A 133 2.47 21.33 0.15
CA THR A 133 3.69 22.11 -0.16
C THR A 133 3.62 22.88 -1.49
N GLN A 134 2.69 22.49 -2.37
CA GLN A 134 2.49 23.08 -3.69
C GLN A 134 1.16 23.84 -3.80
N ASN A 135 0.51 24.14 -2.66
CA ASN A 135 -0.77 24.85 -2.58
C ASN A 135 -1.92 24.15 -3.34
N TYR A 136 -1.89 22.82 -3.43
CA TYR A 136 -3.00 22.05 -3.98
C TYR A 136 -4.09 21.80 -2.92
N VAL A 137 -5.33 21.75 -3.40
CA VAL A 137 -6.49 21.30 -2.63
C VAL A 137 -6.96 19.96 -3.19
N MET A 138 -7.10 18.97 -2.32
CA MET A 138 -7.60 17.64 -2.71
C MET A 138 -9.13 17.61 -2.67
N ILE A 139 -9.71 16.84 -3.58
CA ILE A 139 -11.15 16.57 -3.61
C ILE A 139 -11.50 15.44 -2.62
N SER A 140 -12.68 15.56 -2.00
CA SER A 140 -13.20 14.56 -1.05
C SER A 140 -14.55 14.02 -1.55
N PRO A 141 -14.56 13.06 -2.49
CA PRO A 141 -15.80 12.53 -3.05
C PRO A 141 -16.55 11.66 -2.02
N ASN A 142 -17.88 11.71 -2.06
CA ASN A 142 -18.73 10.84 -1.27
C ASN A 142 -18.91 9.46 -1.94
N LYS A 143 -19.52 8.51 -1.22
CA LYS A 143 -19.72 7.14 -1.71
C LYS A 143 -20.56 7.07 -2.98
N GLU A 144 -21.55 7.94 -3.12
CA GLU A 144 -22.42 7.98 -4.31
C GLU A 144 -21.67 8.48 -5.54
N GLN A 145 -20.84 9.52 -5.39
CA GLN A 145 -20.00 10.04 -6.47
C GLN A 145 -19.01 8.98 -6.96
N VAL A 146 -18.36 8.26 -6.04
CA VAL A 146 -17.47 7.14 -6.38
C VAL A 146 -18.24 6.01 -7.06
N ALA A 147 -19.45 5.67 -6.61
CA ALA A 147 -20.26 4.62 -7.24
C ALA A 147 -20.74 5.01 -8.66
N ARG A 148 -20.92 6.31 -8.93
CA ARG A 148 -21.34 6.82 -10.25
C ARG A 148 -20.17 7.10 -11.20
N GLN A 149 -18.92 6.88 -10.79
CA GLN A 149 -17.76 7.11 -11.67
C GLN A 149 -17.75 6.10 -12.83
N PRO A 150 -17.15 6.43 -13.99
CA PRO A 150 -17.01 5.48 -15.09
C PRO A 150 -16.26 4.20 -14.65
N ALA A 151 -16.70 3.05 -15.14
CA ALA A 151 -16.05 1.78 -14.87
C ALA A 151 -14.64 1.71 -15.50
N MET A 152 -13.78 0.86 -14.96
CA MET A 152 -12.45 0.62 -15.51
C MET A 152 -12.57 -0.20 -16.81
N GLU A 153 -12.01 0.32 -17.90
CA GLU A 153 -12.07 -0.30 -19.23
C GLU A 153 -10.80 -1.10 -19.59
N CYS A 154 -9.67 -0.82 -18.93
CA CYS A 154 -8.37 -1.42 -19.26
C CYS A 154 -8.07 -2.64 -18.38
N LEU A 155 -7.63 -3.74 -19.01
CA LEU A 155 -7.22 -4.97 -18.34
C LEU A 155 -5.72 -5.25 -18.57
N PRO A 156 -5.04 -5.91 -17.62
CA PRO A 156 -3.67 -6.35 -17.84
C PRO A 156 -3.63 -7.45 -18.91
N LEU A 157 -2.54 -7.49 -19.69
CA LEU A 157 -2.28 -8.58 -20.62
C LEU A 157 -1.68 -9.77 -19.87
N VAL A 158 -2.35 -10.92 -19.97
CA VAL A 158 -1.79 -12.23 -19.58
C VAL A 158 -1.73 -13.06 -20.85
N MET A 159 -0.51 -13.38 -21.29
CA MET A 159 -0.32 -14.24 -22.46
C MET A 159 -0.65 -15.68 -22.11
N GLU A 160 -1.25 -16.41 -23.04
CA GLU A 160 -1.52 -17.84 -22.87
C GLU A 160 -0.18 -18.61 -22.83
N PRO A 161 0.11 -19.36 -21.77
CA PRO A 161 1.35 -20.12 -21.70
C PRO A 161 1.29 -21.37 -22.56
N GLU A 162 2.39 -21.68 -23.25
CA GLU A 162 2.56 -23.00 -23.85
C GLU A 162 2.84 -24.05 -22.76
N SER A 163 1.85 -24.88 -22.48
CA SER A 163 1.92 -25.94 -21.47
C SER A 163 2.72 -27.13 -21.98
N LYS A 164 4.02 -27.15 -21.66
CA LYS A 164 4.94 -28.26 -21.96
C LYS A 164 6.07 -28.32 -20.93
N MET A 165 6.84 -29.41 -20.96
CA MET A 165 8.11 -29.50 -20.26
C MET A 165 9.18 -28.83 -21.12
N TYR A 166 9.92 -27.90 -20.54
CA TYR A 166 11.05 -27.22 -21.18
C TYR A 166 12.34 -27.88 -20.70
N ASP A 167 13.09 -28.46 -21.62
CA ASP A 167 14.42 -29.04 -21.42
C ASP A 167 15.53 -27.99 -21.59
N ASP A 168 15.31 -27.00 -22.45
CA ASP A 168 16.19 -25.84 -22.63
C ASP A 168 16.03 -24.77 -21.52
N PRO A 169 17.09 -24.01 -21.19
CA PRO A 169 17.00 -22.90 -20.25
C PRO A 169 16.01 -21.81 -20.70
N VAL A 170 15.10 -21.41 -19.81
CA VAL A 170 14.12 -20.34 -20.05
C VAL A 170 14.53 -19.07 -19.34
N ALA A 171 14.84 -18.00 -20.09
CA ALA A 171 15.14 -16.69 -19.54
C ALA A 171 13.86 -16.01 -19.03
N VAL A 172 13.88 -15.52 -17.79
CA VAL A 172 12.77 -14.80 -17.16
C VAL A 172 13.11 -13.32 -17.05
N LEU A 173 12.36 -12.49 -17.77
CA LEU A 173 12.51 -11.03 -17.76
C LEU A 173 11.34 -10.41 -17.00
N ASP A 174 11.64 -9.45 -16.12
CA ASP A 174 10.62 -8.73 -15.34
C ASP A 174 10.97 -7.24 -15.24
N PHE A 175 9.92 -6.41 -15.23
CA PHE A 175 10.07 -4.97 -15.06
C PHE A 175 10.20 -4.62 -13.57
N GLN A 176 11.25 -3.88 -13.24
CA GLN A 176 11.42 -3.37 -11.88
C GLN A 176 10.44 -2.21 -11.63
N SER A 177 9.37 -2.48 -10.88
CA SER A 177 8.36 -1.48 -10.53
C SER A 177 7.62 -0.90 -11.76
N LEU A 178 7.02 -1.77 -12.59
CA LEU A 178 6.34 -1.39 -13.85
C LEU A 178 5.45 -0.13 -13.72
N TYR A 179 4.39 -0.17 -12.90
CA TYR A 179 3.44 0.95 -12.81
C TYR A 179 4.04 2.24 -12.24
N PRO A 180 4.81 2.22 -11.12
CA PRO A 180 5.49 3.42 -10.66
C PRO A 180 6.40 4.05 -11.73
N SER A 181 7.15 3.24 -12.48
CA SER A 181 8.03 3.72 -13.54
C SER A 181 7.25 4.36 -14.68
N MET A 182 6.11 3.79 -15.09
CA MET A 182 5.23 4.41 -16.09
C MET A 182 4.65 5.74 -15.61
N VAL A 183 4.19 5.80 -14.36
CA VAL A 183 3.64 7.05 -13.78
C VAL A 183 4.70 8.15 -13.80
N ILE A 184 5.94 7.82 -13.45
CA ILE A 184 7.06 8.78 -13.48
C ILE A 184 7.42 9.17 -14.91
N ALA A 185 7.62 8.21 -15.81
CA ALA A 185 8.07 8.45 -17.18
C ALA A 185 7.07 9.31 -17.96
N TYR A 186 5.78 9.00 -17.87
CA TYR A 186 4.72 9.68 -18.62
C TYR A 186 3.99 10.77 -17.82
N ASN A 187 4.52 11.17 -16.67
CA ASN A 187 3.99 12.24 -15.81
C ASN A 187 2.50 12.07 -15.43
N LEU A 188 2.07 10.84 -15.15
CA LEU A 188 0.66 10.52 -14.92
C LEU A 188 0.24 10.96 -13.51
N CYS A 189 -0.52 12.05 -13.40
CA CYS A 189 -0.96 12.56 -12.10
C CYS A 189 -2.33 13.21 -12.17
N TYR A 190 -3.03 13.29 -11.03
CA TYR A 190 -4.23 14.11 -10.89
C TYR A 190 -3.97 15.57 -11.25
N SER A 191 -2.78 16.11 -10.91
CA SER A 191 -2.41 17.51 -11.14
C SER A 191 -1.95 17.82 -12.58
N THR A 192 -1.80 16.79 -13.42
CA THR A 192 -1.35 16.92 -14.82
C THR A 192 -2.41 16.40 -15.79
N CYS A 193 -3.47 15.75 -15.30
CA CYS A 193 -4.55 15.21 -16.12
C CYS A 193 -5.38 16.35 -16.74
N MET A 194 -5.50 16.33 -18.06
CA MET A 194 -6.21 17.33 -18.87
C MET A 194 -7.54 16.81 -19.44
N GLY A 195 -7.94 15.58 -19.07
CA GLY A 195 -9.19 14.97 -19.54
C GLY A 195 -9.01 14.12 -20.80
N ARG A 196 -10.13 13.58 -21.31
CA ARG A 196 -10.13 12.73 -22.51
C ARG A 196 -9.98 13.58 -23.77
N VAL A 197 -9.27 13.06 -24.77
CA VAL A 197 -9.30 13.59 -26.13
C VAL A 197 -10.75 13.48 -26.64
N PRO A 198 -11.35 14.58 -27.13
CA PRO A 198 -12.68 14.53 -27.71
C PRO A 198 -12.72 13.55 -28.87
N ARG A 199 -13.73 12.67 -28.88
CA ARG A 199 -13.93 11.69 -29.95
C ARG A 199 -14.82 12.21 -31.08
N ASP A 200 -15.54 13.30 -30.85
CA ASP A 200 -16.47 13.90 -31.80
C ASP A 200 -15.80 15.08 -32.52
N VAL A 201 -14.93 14.74 -33.47
CA VAL A 201 -14.78 15.55 -34.68
C VAL A 201 -15.32 14.64 -35.77
N ASP A 202 -16.63 14.75 -36.04
CA ASP A 202 -17.20 14.17 -37.25
C ASP A 202 -16.35 14.65 -38.43
N GLY A 203 -15.70 13.72 -39.12
CA GLY A 203 -14.92 13.97 -40.34
C GLY A 203 -15.81 14.32 -41.53
N GLY A 204 -16.91 15.04 -41.31
CA GLY A 204 -17.75 15.63 -42.34
C GLY A 204 -17.23 17.02 -42.67
N ASP A 205 -16.74 17.17 -43.89
CA ASP A 205 -16.46 18.43 -44.58
C ASP A 205 -15.54 19.43 -43.89
N GLY A 206 -14.22 19.24 -44.04
CA GLY A 206 -13.20 20.29 -44.33
C GLY A 206 -13.20 21.62 -43.55
N GLY A 207 -13.99 21.76 -42.50
CA GLY A 207 -14.22 22.96 -41.75
C GLY A 207 -13.27 23.02 -40.57
N SER A 208 -12.63 24.18 -40.41
CA SER A 208 -11.81 24.50 -39.24
C SER A 208 -12.52 24.05 -37.95
N ILE A 209 -11.86 23.21 -37.16
CA ILE A 209 -12.34 22.72 -35.86
C ILE A 209 -12.67 23.94 -35.02
N VAL A 210 -13.96 24.32 -34.96
CA VAL A 210 -14.39 25.45 -34.15
C VAL A 210 -14.34 24.99 -32.70
N ALA A 211 -13.19 25.20 -32.06
CA ALA A 211 -12.87 24.84 -30.67
C ALA A 211 -13.79 25.48 -29.60
N ARG A 212 -14.95 26.04 -29.97
CA ARG A 212 -15.83 26.80 -29.07
C ARG A 212 -16.85 25.96 -28.30
N GLN A 213 -17.06 24.68 -28.60
CA GLN A 213 -18.15 23.90 -27.95
C GLN A 213 -17.81 22.45 -27.57
N THR A 214 -16.54 22.04 -27.61
CA THR A 214 -16.19 20.66 -27.23
C THR A 214 -16.21 20.50 -25.70
N PRO A 215 -17.02 19.58 -25.12
CA PRO A 215 -17.07 19.39 -23.68
C PRO A 215 -15.68 19.10 -23.10
N GLY A 216 -15.33 19.79 -22.03
CA GLY A 216 -14.04 19.68 -21.34
C GLY A 216 -12.89 20.50 -21.95
N LEU A 217 -13.04 21.05 -23.17
CA LEU A 217 -12.02 21.85 -23.85
C LEU A 217 -12.50 23.28 -24.18
N GLY A 218 -11.55 24.22 -24.34
CA GLY A 218 -11.84 25.49 -25.03
C GLY A 218 -12.92 26.35 -24.37
N GLY A 219 -13.11 26.23 -23.05
CA GLY A 219 -14.21 26.90 -22.34
C GLY A 219 -15.60 26.45 -22.79
N GLY A 220 -15.73 25.21 -23.25
CA GLY A 220 -17.01 24.49 -23.38
C GLY A 220 -17.52 23.99 -22.02
N PRO A 221 -18.67 23.28 -21.99
CA PRO A 221 -19.23 22.75 -20.74
C PRO A 221 -18.28 21.74 -20.09
N PRO A 222 -18.29 21.58 -18.75
CA PRO A 222 -17.44 20.62 -18.06
C PRO A 222 -17.66 19.18 -18.54
N ALA A 223 -16.58 18.44 -18.73
CA ALA A 223 -16.61 17.01 -19.04
C ALA A 223 -16.31 16.18 -17.79
N LYS A 224 -16.94 15.01 -17.68
CA LYS A 224 -16.75 14.12 -16.54
C LYS A 224 -15.35 13.48 -16.57
N LEU A 225 -14.61 13.60 -15.47
CA LEU A 225 -13.31 12.98 -15.25
C LEU A 225 -13.30 12.28 -13.88
N GLY A 226 -13.51 10.96 -13.90
CA GLY A 226 -13.67 10.17 -12.69
C GLY A 226 -14.91 10.60 -11.91
N VAL A 227 -14.69 11.17 -10.73
CA VAL A 227 -15.73 11.68 -9.80
C VAL A 227 -15.96 13.19 -9.89
N ALA A 228 -15.13 13.90 -10.66
CA ALA A 228 -15.19 15.34 -10.82
C ALA A 228 -15.58 15.72 -12.25
N GLU A 229 -15.86 17.01 -12.44
CA GLU A 229 -16.05 17.62 -13.74
C GLU A 229 -14.87 18.54 -14.03
N LEU A 230 -14.36 18.49 -15.26
CA LEU A 230 -13.21 19.25 -15.72
C LEU A 230 -13.62 20.13 -16.91
N ALA A 231 -13.31 21.42 -16.83
CA ALA A 231 -13.42 22.36 -17.93
C ALA A 231 -12.09 23.06 -18.13
N LEU A 232 -11.40 22.78 -19.25
CA LEU A 232 -10.13 23.45 -19.54
C LEU A 232 -10.36 24.89 -20.05
N PRO A 233 -9.55 25.86 -19.60
CA PRO A 233 -9.58 27.23 -20.11
C PRO A 233 -9.33 27.32 -21.62
N ARG A 234 -9.88 28.36 -22.24
CA ARG A 234 -9.59 28.71 -23.63
C ARG A 234 -8.11 29.00 -23.82
N GLY A 235 -7.53 28.48 -24.91
CA GLY A 235 -6.13 28.73 -25.27
C GLY A 235 -5.09 27.85 -24.58
N LEU A 236 -5.44 27.11 -23.52
CA LEU A 236 -4.48 26.27 -22.79
C LEU A 236 -3.90 25.12 -23.63
N LEU A 237 -4.74 24.39 -24.38
CA LEU A 237 -4.25 23.32 -25.25
C LEU A 237 -3.46 23.86 -26.45
N PRO A 238 -3.95 24.87 -27.19
CA PRO A 238 -3.16 25.49 -28.26
C PRO A 238 -1.80 26.00 -27.80
N SER A 239 -1.69 26.60 -26.61
CA SER A 239 -0.40 27.09 -26.11
C SER A 239 0.57 25.95 -25.78
N LEU A 240 0.08 24.82 -25.25
CA LEU A 240 0.93 23.65 -24.97
C LEU A 240 1.39 22.92 -26.23
N ILE A 241 0.58 22.92 -27.30
CA ILE A 241 0.87 22.21 -28.56
C ILE A 241 1.71 23.06 -29.51
N ASN A 242 1.33 24.32 -29.71
CA ASN A 242 1.96 25.19 -30.70
C ASN A 242 3.12 26.01 -30.12
N GLY A 243 3.20 26.14 -28.78
CA GLY A 243 4.16 27.00 -28.11
C GLY A 243 3.89 28.49 -28.34
N ASP A 244 4.59 29.35 -27.60
CA ASP A 244 4.46 30.81 -27.70
C ASP A 244 5.36 31.41 -28.80
N GLY A 245 5.82 30.59 -29.75
CA GLY A 245 6.65 31.03 -30.88
C GLY A 245 8.13 31.29 -30.58
N SER A 246 8.59 31.20 -29.32
CA SER A 246 10.00 31.44 -28.95
C SER A 246 10.78 30.21 -28.45
N GLU A 247 10.13 29.08 -28.13
CA GLU A 247 10.76 27.83 -27.71
C GLU A 247 9.95 26.61 -28.18
N ALA A 248 10.59 25.43 -28.22
CA ALA A 248 9.93 24.17 -28.55
C ALA A 248 8.74 23.92 -27.61
N ALA A 249 7.54 23.79 -28.20
CA ALA A 249 6.32 23.60 -27.43
C ALA A 249 6.46 22.38 -26.50
N PRO A 250 6.02 22.49 -25.24
CA PRO A 250 6.20 21.42 -24.25
C PRO A 250 5.47 20.13 -24.67
N GLY A 251 4.44 20.24 -25.50
CA GLY A 251 3.66 19.13 -26.03
C GLY A 251 2.62 18.61 -25.03
N VAL A 252 1.95 17.54 -25.41
CA VAL A 252 0.95 16.85 -24.58
C VAL A 252 1.19 15.35 -24.67
N THR A 253 1.17 14.66 -23.53
CA THR A 253 1.26 13.20 -23.50
C THR A 253 -0.14 12.60 -23.56
N CYS A 254 -0.47 11.89 -24.63
CA CYS A 254 -1.73 11.14 -24.74
C CYS A 254 -1.50 9.69 -24.35
N ALA A 255 -2.17 9.24 -23.29
CA ALA A 255 -2.15 7.83 -22.89
C ALA A 255 -3.02 6.98 -23.84
N PRO A 256 -2.76 5.66 -23.98
CA PRO A 256 -3.51 4.78 -24.88
C PRO A 256 -5.02 4.72 -24.62
N ASN A 257 -5.46 5.06 -23.41
CA ASN A 257 -6.88 5.18 -23.06
C ASN A 257 -7.53 6.51 -23.54
N GLY A 258 -6.79 7.33 -24.29
CA GLY A 258 -7.23 8.62 -24.81
C GLY A 258 -7.27 9.73 -23.78
N VAL A 259 -6.61 9.59 -22.61
CA VAL A 259 -6.50 10.67 -21.61
C VAL A 259 -5.22 11.47 -21.84
N MET A 260 -5.34 12.79 -21.80
CA MET A 260 -4.23 13.72 -21.98
C MET A 260 -3.59 14.10 -20.64
N PHE A 261 -2.26 14.22 -20.64
CA PHE A 261 -1.47 14.65 -19.50
C PHE A 261 -0.49 15.75 -19.92
N ALA A 262 -0.32 16.74 -19.03
CA ALA A 262 0.70 17.77 -19.19
C ALA A 262 2.11 17.16 -19.06
N PRO A 263 3.08 17.59 -19.88
CA PRO A 263 4.46 17.11 -19.84
C PRO A 263 5.20 17.64 -18.61
N HIS A 264 6.33 16.99 -18.27
CA HIS A 264 7.18 17.41 -17.14
C HIS A 264 7.67 18.85 -17.25
N SER A 265 7.96 19.32 -18.47
CA SER A 265 8.42 20.68 -18.76
C SER A 265 7.38 21.74 -18.41
N ALA A 266 6.10 21.47 -18.62
CA ALA A 266 5.01 22.38 -18.28
C ALA A 266 4.65 22.30 -16.80
N ARG A 267 4.53 21.09 -16.25
CA ARG A 267 4.20 20.88 -14.84
C ARG A 267 4.61 19.49 -14.36
N PRO A 268 5.55 19.36 -13.42
CA PRO A 268 5.84 18.07 -12.80
C PRO A 268 4.68 17.63 -11.90
N GLY A 269 4.22 16.39 -12.06
CA GLY A 269 3.14 15.84 -11.27
C GLY A 269 3.53 15.55 -9.81
N VAL A 270 2.57 15.71 -8.90
CA VAL A 270 2.75 15.42 -7.46
C VAL A 270 3.06 13.94 -7.24
N LEU A 271 2.29 13.05 -7.87
CA LEU A 271 2.40 11.60 -7.72
C LEU A 271 3.72 11.05 -8.30
N PRO A 272 4.16 11.42 -9.51
CA PRO A 272 5.49 11.10 -10.03
C PRO A 272 6.62 11.43 -9.05
N ARG A 273 6.60 12.61 -8.44
CA ARG A 273 7.61 13.02 -7.47
C ARG A 273 7.61 12.14 -6.22
N LEU A 274 6.43 11.88 -5.65
CA LEU A 274 6.29 10.98 -4.49
C LEU A 274 6.84 9.58 -4.80
N LEU A 275 6.50 9.02 -5.96
CA LEU A 275 6.95 7.68 -6.35
C LEU A 275 8.45 7.63 -6.60
N LYS A 276 9.04 8.69 -7.18
CA LYS A 276 10.47 8.80 -7.38
C LYS A 276 11.23 8.72 -6.05
N GLU A 277 10.81 9.50 -5.05
CA GLU A 277 11.43 9.48 -3.72
C GLU A 277 11.33 8.09 -3.05
N ILE A 278 10.19 7.41 -3.17
CA ILE A 278 9.99 6.05 -2.65
C ILE A 278 10.90 5.04 -3.37
N LEU A 279 11.00 5.13 -4.69
CA LEU A 279 11.83 4.21 -5.49
C LEU A 279 13.31 4.42 -5.24
N ASP A 280 13.78 5.67 -5.20
CA ASP A 280 15.18 6.01 -4.93
C ASP A 280 15.60 5.46 -3.56
N THR A 281 14.77 5.66 -2.54
CA THR A 281 14.98 5.09 -1.19
C THR A 281 15.02 3.56 -1.24
N ARG A 282 14.10 2.92 -1.97
CA ARG A 282 14.08 1.46 -2.11
C ARG A 282 15.34 0.92 -2.78
N VAL A 283 15.82 1.59 -3.82
CA VAL A 283 17.05 1.21 -4.54
C VAL A 283 18.25 1.33 -3.60
N MET A 284 18.36 2.44 -2.88
CA MET A 284 19.40 2.65 -1.86
C MET A 284 19.41 1.53 -0.81
N VAL A 285 18.24 1.21 -0.23
CA VAL A 285 18.13 0.14 0.79
C VAL A 285 18.50 -1.23 0.21
N LYS A 286 18.04 -1.55 -1.01
CA LYS A 286 18.42 -2.81 -1.68
C LYS A 286 19.92 -2.90 -1.94
N GLN A 287 20.57 -1.80 -2.30
CA GLN A 287 22.03 -1.78 -2.49
C GLN A 287 22.78 -1.96 -1.17
N ALA A 288 22.30 -1.35 -0.08
CA ALA A 288 22.87 -1.54 1.26
C ALA A 288 22.75 -3.01 1.72
N LEU A 289 21.58 -3.63 1.52
CA LEU A 289 21.35 -5.04 1.86
C LEU A 289 22.23 -6.04 1.09
N LYS A 290 22.70 -5.67 -0.12
CA LYS A 290 23.65 -6.51 -0.88
C LYS A 290 25.08 -6.46 -0.34
N ARG A 291 25.40 -5.45 0.47
CA ARG A 291 26.75 -5.21 1.03
C ARG A 291 26.91 -5.77 2.44
N THR A 292 25.81 -6.14 3.09
CA THR A 292 25.74 -6.83 4.39
C THR A 292 25.56 -8.32 4.20
#